data_AF-A0A2N3B2J6-F1
#
_entry.id   AF-A0A2N3B2J6-F1
#
_cell.length_a   1.000
_cell.length_b   1.000
_cell.length_c   1.000
_cell.angle_alpha   90.00
_cell.angle_beta   90.00
_cell.angle_gamma   90.00
#
_symmetry.space_group_name_H-M   'P 1'
#
loop_
_entity.id
_entity.type
_entity.pdbx_description
1 polymer ?
#
loop_
_entity_poly.entity_id
_entity_poly.type
_entity_poly.pdbx_seq_one_letter_code
_entity_poly.pdbx_strand_id
1 'polypeptide(L)'
;MKFPKLGVASLAIAISITAVTPHTAHAREPGSIYGPIINQYKSITDARKKLRSKEKKQGQLTGDENYTLAVACGYEEPASASIILTELSRSRCKDLVIDYYLEAGRRGTPEGFLAAAQRETNPGDAYGFAQLAYQLSGTDIALRDEAAAILSRLRPTIGNPAPINAQAQAIVQQLLGGGRYANAIPAAGDAELAKVLPDLKWLDFKNPKRCTWSDAAEAIFANATGFDDRKIYRTIPATVRIPGIAKPVTSRITRPEKLEPHIVTYYLDFKGRWNGLTVLGLTDTFFEVSHGVDGTGIRFAEPVDVVARRLAQLGFVVNPKGGARDQIDKRDRYGNIDGVSTYLERQKGETVFLCDEVYDASYGEP
;
A
#
# COMPACT_ATOMS: atom_id res chain seq x y z
N MET A 1 -36.09 -58.89 19.84
CA MET A 1 -34.82 -58.99 20.59
C MET A 1 -34.24 -57.59 20.78
N LYS A 2 -33.90 -57.25 22.05
CA LYS A 2 -32.92 -56.24 22.56
C LYS A 2 -33.10 -54.72 22.26
N PHE A 3 -33.75 -54.04 23.23
CA PHE A 3 -33.49 -52.76 23.94
C PHE A 3 -32.22 -51.90 23.63
N PRO A 4 -32.06 -50.63 24.15
CA PRO A 4 -32.99 -49.56 24.59
C PRO A 4 -32.52 -48.06 24.35
N LYS A 5 -33.39 -47.09 24.73
CA LYS A 5 -33.17 -45.78 25.43
C LYS A 5 -32.13 -44.75 24.93
N LEU A 6 -32.55 -43.49 24.77
CA LEU A 6 -32.35 -42.38 25.73
C LEU A 6 -32.85 -41.04 25.13
N GLY A 7 -33.80 -40.39 25.82
CA GLY A 7 -34.22 -39.03 25.54
C GLY A 7 -33.17 -38.03 26.03
N VAL A 8 -32.87 -37.02 25.22
CA VAL A 8 -31.98 -35.93 25.57
C VAL A 8 -32.83 -34.73 25.98
N ALA A 9 -32.74 -34.41 27.27
CA ALA A 9 -33.23 -33.17 27.85
C ALA A 9 -32.45 -31.98 27.27
N SER A 10 -33.18 -31.01 26.70
CA SER A 10 -32.60 -29.73 26.28
C SER A 10 -32.46 -28.83 27.51
N LEU A 11 -31.23 -28.71 28.02
CA LEU A 11 -30.87 -27.75 29.06
C LEU A 11 -30.65 -26.39 28.39
N ALA A 12 -31.63 -25.49 28.49
CA ALA A 12 -31.47 -24.10 28.09
C ALA A 12 -30.64 -23.37 29.15
N ILE A 13 -29.38 -23.08 28.84
CA ILE A 13 -28.53 -22.20 29.64
C ILE A 13 -28.95 -20.76 29.31
N ALA A 14 -29.68 -20.13 30.23
CA ALA A 14 -29.95 -18.70 30.19
C ALA A 14 -28.64 -17.96 30.53
N ILE A 15 -28.01 -17.36 29.52
CA ILE A 15 -26.90 -16.41 29.73
C ILE A 15 -27.54 -15.07 30.07
N SER A 16 -27.49 -14.70 31.36
CA SER A 16 -27.83 -13.37 31.82
C SER A 16 -26.83 -12.37 31.26
N ILE A 17 -27.19 -11.71 30.16
CA ILE A 17 -26.48 -10.54 29.64
C ILE A 17 -26.76 -9.41 30.61
N THR A 18 -25.79 -9.06 31.45
CA THR A 18 -25.81 -7.80 32.19
C THR A 18 -25.89 -6.68 31.17
N ALA A 19 -26.99 -5.93 31.25
CA ALA A 19 -27.27 -4.79 30.39
C ALA A 19 -26.14 -3.76 30.50
N VAL A 20 -25.26 -3.73 29.50
CA VAL A 20 -24.44 -2.55 29.23
C VAL A 20 -25.40 -1.52 28.65
N THR A 21 -25.71 -0.51 29.44
CA THR A 21 -26.52 0.62 28.98
C THR A 21 -25.89 1.23 27.73
N PRO A 22 -26.65 1.42 26.64
CA PRO A 22 -26.12 1.95 25.40
C PRO A 22 -25.83 3.44 25.58
N HIS A 23 -24.56 3.80 25.69
CA HIS A 23 -24.14 5.18 25.46
C HIS A 23 -24.16 5.44 23.95
N THR A 24 -25.15 6.19 23.51
CA THR A 24 -25.28 6.73 22.16
C THR A 24 -24.06 7.61 21.83
N ALA A 25 -23.22 7.18 20.89
CA ALA A 25 -22.05 7.94 20.45
C ALA A 25 -22.33 8.52 19.06
N HIS A 26 -22.74 9.79 19.04
CA HIS A 26 -22.65 10.66 17.87
C HIS A 26 -21.19 11.04 17.63
N ALA A 27 -20.81 11.39 16.39
CA ALA A 27 -19.55 12.10 16.13
C ALA A 27 -19.59 13.42 16.92
N ARG A 28 -18.79 13.48 17.99
CA ARG A 28 -18.76 14.61 18.93
C ARG A 28 -17.72 15.60 18.45
N GLU A 29 -18.06 16.89 18.44
CA GLU A 29 -17.07 17.93 18.15
C GLU A 29 -15.88 17.81 19.11
N PRO A 30 -14.63 17.97 18.64
CA PRO A 30 -13.40 17.88 19.42
C PRO A 30 -13.48 18.57 20.79
N GLY A 31 -13.96 19.81 20.81
CA GLY A 31 -14.14 20.61 22.03
C GLY A 31 -15.13 20.00 23.02
N SER A 32 -16.11 19.24 22.54
CA SER A 32 -17.05 18.51 23.39
C SER A 32 -16.45 17.25 24.01
N ILE A 33 -15.28 16.78 23.54
CA ILE A 33 -14.57 15.61 24.06
C ILE A 33 -13.52 16.05 25.08
N TYR A 34 -12.60 16.94 24.70
CA TYR A 34 -11.54 17.37 25.62
C TYR A 34 -12.01 18.45 26.61
N GLY A 35 -12.98 19.29 26.24
CA GLY A 35 -13.44 20.41 27.07
C GLY A 35 -13.93 19.98 28.45
N PRO A 36 -14.84 19.00 28.58
CA PRO A 36 -15.32 18.52 29.87
C PRO A 36 -14.22 17.93 30.77
N ILE A 37 -13.18 17.35 30.19
CA ILE A 37 -12.07 16.73 30.94
C ILE A 37 -11.07 17.82 31.35
N ILE A 38 -10.71 18.75 30.46
CA ILE A 38 -9.85 19.90 30.81
C ILE A 38 -10.49 20.74 31.92
N ASN A 39 -11.80 20.94 31.89
CA ASN A 39 -12.54 21.71 32.91
C ASN A 39 -12.52 21.06 34.30
N GLN A 40 -12.17 19.78 34.42
CA GLN A 40 -11.96 19.12 35.72
C GLN A 40 -10.61 19.48 36.35
N TYR A 41 -9.72 20.12 35.58
CA TYR A 41 -8.38 20.49 36.00
C TYR A 41 -8.20 22.00 35.99
N LYS A 42 -7.23 22.49 36.77
CA LYS A 42 -7.01 23.94 36.94
C LYS A 42 -6.49 24.63 35.67
N SER A 43 -5.83 23.87 34.80
CA SER A 43 -5.31 24.34 33.53
C SER A 43 -5.00 23.14 32.63
N ILE A 44 -4.80 23.42 31.35
CA ILE A 44 -4.36 22.42 30.37
C ILE A 44 -3.03 21.76 30.79
N THR A 45 -2.15 22.51 31.46
CA THR A 45 -0.89 22.00 32.00
C THR A 45 -1.09 21.08 33.22
N ASP A 46 -2.07 21.38 34.10
CA ASP A 46 -2.45 20.53 35.23
C ASP A 46 -3.10 19.22 34.74
N ALA A 47 -3.99 19.31 33.73
CA ALA A 47 -4.60 18.16 33.07
C ALA A 47 -3.53 17.20 32.53
N ARG A 48 -2.57 17.72 31.75
CA ARG A 48 -1.45 16.93 31.22
C ARG A 48 -0.66 16.21 32.32
N LYS A 49 -0.32 16.92 33.40
CA LYS A 49 0.48 16.36 34.50
C LYS A 49 -0.28 15.24 35.23
N LYS A 50 -1.57 15.43 35.48
CA LYS A 50 -2.39 14.47 36.23
C LYS A 50 -2.78 13.26 35.39
N LEU A 51 -3.12 13.44 34.11
CA LEU A 51 -3.40 12.33 33.19
C LEU A 51 -2.17 11.44 33.00
N ARG A 52 -0.96 12.02 32.82
CA ARG A 52 0.29 11.24 32.81
C ARG A 52 0.58 10.52 34.13
N SER A 53 0.25 11.14 35.26
CA SER A 53 0.40 10.47 36.55
C SER A 53 -0.59 9.33 36.73
N LYS A 54 -1.79 9.43 36.16
CA LYS A 54 -2.83 8.40 36.21
C LYS A 54 -2.44 7.21 35.34
N GLU A 55 -2.01 7.47 34.10
CA GLU A 55 -1.43 6.49 33.18
C GLU A 55 -0.31 5.67 33.84
N LYS A 56 0.68 6.34 34.44
CA LYS A 56 1.80 5.66 35.13
C LYS A 56 1.39 4.81 36.33
N LYS A 57 0.28 5.14 36.99
CA LYS A 57 -0.17 4.44 38.21
C LYS A 57 -1.17 3.33 37.91
N GLN A 58 -1.98 3.48 36.87
CA GLN A 58 -3.13 2.63 36.58
C GLN A 58 -3.00 1.88 35.25
N GLY A 59 -2.01 2.22 34.42
CA GLY A 59 -1.69 1.53 33.16
C GLY A 59 -2.66 1.80 32.00
N GLN A 60 -3.89 2.23 32.28
CA GLN A 60 -4.89 2.54 31.25
C GLN A 60 -5.62 3.85 31.54
N LEU A 61 -5.67 4.71 30.53
CA LEU A 61 -6.54 5.88 30.45
C LEU A 61 -7.78 5.53 29.62
N THR A 62 -8.86 6.29 29.81
CA THR A 62 -10.00 6.21 28.89
C THR A 62 -9.65 6.89 27.57
N GLY A 63 -10.28 6.49 26.46
CA GLY A 63 -9.96 7.09 25.15
C GLY A 63 -10.19 8.62 25.06
N ASP A 64 -11.11 9.17 25.85
CA ASP A 64 -11.34 10.62 25.90
C ASP A 64 -10.25 11.33 26.75
N GLU A 65 -9.71 10.64 27.76
CA GLU A 65 -8.54 11.10 28.53
C GLU A 65 -7.25 11.02 27.70
N ASN A 66 -7.08 9.98 26.87
CA ASN A 66 -6.00 9.86 25.89
C ASN A 66 -6.04 11.02 24.88
N TYR A 67 -7.22 11.31 24.34
CA TYR A 67 -7.43 12.45 23.44
C TYR A 67 -7.11 13.79 24.12
N THR A 68 -7.62 13.99 25.33
CA THR A 68 -7.39 15.21 26.11
C THR A 68 -5.91 15.39 26.43
N LEU A 69 -5.19 14.31 26.73
CA LEU A 69 -3.75 14.34 26.98
C LEU A 69 -2.97 14.74 25.72
N ALA A 70 -3.39 14.26 24.53
CA ALA A 70 -2.81 14.65 23.25
C ALA A 70 -3.03 16.14 22.95
N VAL A 71 -4.26 16.64 23.11
CA VAL A 71 -4.61 18.07 22.97
C VAL A 71 -3.81 18.94 23.94
N ALA A 72 -3.72 18.52 25.20
CA ALA A 72 -2.96 19.23 26.24
C ALA A 72 -1.43 19.26 26.02
N CYS A 73 -0.92 18.47 25.06
CA CYS A 73 0.48 18.50 24.65
C CYS A 73 0.78 19.50 23.52
N GLY A 74 -0.19 20.32 23.10
CA GLY A 74 0.00 21.41 22.14
C GLY A 74 -0.45 21.06 20.71
N TYR A 75 -1.52 20.29 20.57
CA TYR A 75 -2.10 19.97 19.27
C TYR A 75 -3.12 21.05 18.86
N GLU A 76 -2.89 21.74 17.75
CA GLU A 76 -3.93 22.45 17.00
C GLU A 76 -4.47 21.52 15.91
N GLU A 77 -5.78 21.54 15.70
CA GLU A 77 -6.45 20.70 14.71
C GLU A 77 -6.06 21.09 13.27
N PRO A 78 -5.47 20.19 12.47
CA PRO A 78 -5.22 20.48 11.08
C PRO A 78 -6.37 20.02 10.18
N ALA A 79 -6.60 20.76 9.10
CA ALA A 79 -7.71 20.58 8.17
C ALA A 79 -7.67 19.29 7.31
N SER A 80 -6.68 18.38 7.50
CA SER A 80 -6.63 17.11 6.76
C SER A 80 -5.68 16.04 7.35
N ALA A 81 -5.94 14.77 6.98
CA ALA A 81 -5.21 13.58 7.43
C ALA A 81 -3.70 13.54 7.08
N SER A 82 -3.27 14.23 6.02
CA SER A 82 -1.85 14.27 5.61
C SER A 82 -0.98 15.15 6.51
N ILE A 83 -1.59 16.15 7.17
CA ILE A 83 -0.90 17.06 8.09
C ILE A 83 -0.69 16.41 9.46
N ILE A 84 -1.58 15.48 9.85
CA ILE A 84 -1.47 14.68 11.08
C ILE A 84 -0.16 13.88 11.07
N LEU A 85 0.16 13.19 9.97
CA LEU A 85 1.41 12.44 9.82
C LEU A 85 2.66 13.35 9.82
N THR A 86 2.51 14.59 9.34
CA THR A 86 3.58 15.58 9.27
C THR A 86 3.89 16.18 10.65
N GLU A 87 2.87 16.50 11.47
CA GLU A 87 3.06 17.01 12.83
C GLU A 87 3.40 15.92 13.87
N LEU A 88 2.97 14.67 13.63
CA LEU A 88 3.41 13.50 14.41
C LEU A 88 4.92 13.25 14.33
N SER A 89 5.59 13.74 13.29
CA SER A 89 7.05 13.65 13.16
C SER A 89 7.80 14.63 14.08
N ARG A 90 7.11 15.65 14.63
CA ARG A 90 7.70 16.76 15.40
C ARG A 90 7.37 16.75 16.90
N SER A 91 6.39 15.96 17.35
CA SER A 91 5.91 15.95 18.75
C SER A 91 6.57 14.88 19.63
N ARG A 92 6.86 15.23 20.90
CA ARG A 92 7.44 14.34 21.94
C ARG A 92 6.45 13.32 22.54
N CYS A 93 5.24 13.18 21.99
CA CYS A 93 4.18 12.28 22.47
C CYS A 93 3.68 11.29 21.39
N LYS A 94 4.56 10.94 20.45
CA LYS A 94 4.28 10.17 19.22
C LYS A 94 3.49 8.86 19.43
N ASP A 95 3.80 8.13 20.51
CA ASP A 95 3.23 6.79 20.73
C ASP A 95 1.77 6.84 21.21
N LEU A 96 1.37 7.89 21.94
CA LEU A 96 0.04 8.02 22.55
C LEU A 96 -1.04 8.47 21.56
N VAL A 97 -0.67 9.24 20.53
CA VAL A 97 -1.59 9.64 19.45
C VAL A 97 -1.83 8.46 18.51
N ILE A 98 -0.80 7.63 18.30
CA ILE A 98 -0.91 6.36 17.58
C ILE A 98 -1.89 5.42 18.29
N ASP A 99 -1.79 5.28 19.61
CA ASP A 99 -2.71 4.46 20.41
C ASP A 99 -4.13 5.03 20.39
N TYR A 100 -4.32 6.35 20.46
CA TYR A 100 -5.63 6.97 20.27
C TYR A 100 -6.23 6.68 18.88
N TYR A 101 -5.45 6.73 17.79
CA TYR A 101 -5.97 6.40 16.45
C TYR A 101 -6.23 4.91 16.26
N LEU A 102 -5.44 4.03 16.90
CA LEU A 102 -5.72 2.60 16.95
C LEU A 102 -6.98 2.30 17.77
N GLU A 103 -7.19 3.03 18.87
CA GLU A 103 -8.37 2.91 19.74
C GLU A 103 -9.61 3.59 19.13
N ALA A 104 -9.44 4.65 18.33
CA ALA A 104 -10.47 5.26 17.49
C ALA A 104 -10.81 4.39 16.26
N GLY A 105 -9.84 3.67 15.71
CA GLY A 105 -10.07 2.58 14.75
C GLY A 105 -10.88 1.44 15.35
N ARG A 106 -10.69 1.15 16.64
CA ARG A 106 -11.58 0.27 17.42
C ARG A 106 -12.97 0.88 17.72
N ARG A 107 -13.20 2.18 17.43
CA ARG A 107 -14.50 2.87 17.62
C ARG A 107 -15.38 2.92 16.35
N GLY A 108 -14.90 2.45 15.19
CA GLY A 108 -15.79 2.03 14.08
C GLY A 108 -15.55 2.59 12.68
N THR A 109 -14.57 3.47 12.43
CA THR A 109 -14.39 4.08 11.10
C THR A 109 -13.66 3.20 10.09
N PRO A 110 -14.02 3.24 8.79
CA PRO A 110 -13.36 2.44 7.75
C PRO A 110 -11.84 2.71 7.67
N GLU A 111 -11.42 3.97 7.76
CA GLU A 111 -10.02 4.40 7.72
C GLU A 111 -9.27 3.93 8.97
N GLY A 112 -9.93 3.98 10.12
CA GLY A 112 -9.37 3.52 11.38
C GLY A 112 -9.17 2.01 11.40
N PHE A 113 -10.13 1.25 10.84
CA PHE A 113 -9.97 -0.19 10.62
C PHE A 113 -8.84 -0.50 9.64
N LEU A 114 -8.70 0.26 8.56
CA LEU A 114 -7.60 0.08 7.61
C LEU A 114 -6.23 0.33 8.27
N ALA A 115 -6.11 1.41 9.04
CA ALA A 115 -4.87 1.72 9.78
C ALA A 115 -4.54 0.65 10.84
N ALA A 116 -5.55 0.12 11.53
CA ALA A 116 -5.38 -0.99 12.46
C ALA A 116 -4.89 -2.26 11.73
N ALA A 117 -5.49 -2.60 10.60
CA ALA A 117 -5.07 -3.74 9.79
C ALA A 117 -3.62 -3.67 9.29
N GLN A 118 -3.10 -2.47 9.05
CA GLN A 118 -1.72 -2.26 8.61
C GLN A 118 -0.69 -2.43 9.73
N ARG A 119 -1.08 -2.21 10.99
CA ARG A 119 -0.19 -2.23 12.15
C ARG A 119 -0.31 -3.50 12.97
N GLU A 120 -1.44 -4.20 12.85
CA GLU A 120 -1.68 -5.44 13.58
C GLU A 120 -0.69 -6.52 13.15
N THR A 121 -0.13 -7.20 14.15
CA THR A 121 0.88 -8.23 13.99
C THR A 121 0.28 -9.62 13.88
N ASN A 122 -0.91 -9.83 14.46
CA ASN A 122 -1.66 -11.07 14.29
C ASN A 122 -2.38 -11.07 12.92
N PRO A 123 -2.07 -12.03 12.02
CA PRO A 123 -2.68 -12.06 10.68
C PRO A 123 -4.20 -12.19 10.68
N GLY A 124 -4.79 -12.91 11.66
CA GLY A 124 -6.23 -13.09 11.77
C GLY A 124 -6.95 -11.80 12.17
N ASP A 125 -6.40 -11.09 13.15
CA ASP A 125 -6.96 -9.81 13.61
C ASP A 125 -6.77 -8.72 12.54
N ALA A 126 -5.60 -8.67 11.92
CA ALA A 126 -5.31 -7.77 10.79
C ALA A 126 -6.30 -7.97 9.64
N TYR A 127 -6.63 -9.23 9.32
CA TYR A 127 -7.61 -9.56 8.29
C TYR A 127 -9.02 -9.19 8.71
N GLY A 128 -9.40 -9.41 9.97
CA GLY A 128 -10.69 -8.97 10.51
C GLY A 128 -10.88 -7.45 10.38
N PHE A 129 -9.86 -6.66 10.73
CA PHE A 129 -9.89 -5.21 10.56
C PHE A 129 -9.95 -4.79 9.09
N ALA A 130 -9.17 -5.42 8.21
CA ALA A 130 -9.24 -5.14 6.78
C ALA A 130 -10.63 -5.48 6.20
N GLN A 131 -11.27 -6.53 6.71
CA GLN A 131 -12.62 -6.92 6.31
C GLN A 131 -13.66 -5.87 6.73
N LEU A 132 -13.54 -5.34 7.95
CA LEU A 132 -14.38 -4.24 8.43
C LEU A 132 -14.20 -2.97 7.59
N ALA A 133 -12.95 -2.59 7.30
CA ALA A 133 -12.63 -1.47 6.43
C ALA A 133 -13.25 -1.65 5.03
N TYR A 134 -13.10 -2.84 4.44
CA TYR A 134 -13.68 -3.17 3.14
C TYR A 134 -15.20 -3.02 3.17
N GLN A 135 -15.89 -3.63 4.14
CA GLN A 135 -17.35 -3.65 4.18
C GLN A 135 -17.97 -2.29 4.47
N LEU A 136 -17.31 -1.46 5.28
CA LEU A 136 -17.79 -0.14 5.66
C LEU A 136 -17.29 0.98 4.73
N SER A 137 -16.43 0.67 3.75
CA SER A 137 -15.94 1.63 2.74
C SER A 137 -17.06 2.28 1.91
N GLY A 138 -18.20 1.60 1.76
CA GLY A 138 -19.34 2.12 1.01
C GLY A 138 -18.98 2.46 -0.44
N THR A 139 -19.04 3.75 -0.78
CA THR A 139 -18.70 4.28 -2.11
C THR A 139 -17.23 4.71 -2.25
N ASP A 140 -16.43 4.64 -1.18
CA ASP A 140 -15.01 4.95 -1.25
C ASP A 140 -14.24 3.78 -1.89
N ILE A 141 -14.04 3.88 -3.20
CA ILE A 141 -13.36 2.86 -3.99
C ILE A 141 -11.88 2.76 -3.60
N ALA A 142 -11.23 3.87 -3.28
CA ALA A 142 -9.81 3.87 -2.94
C ALA A 142 -9.56 3.13 -1.62
N LEU A 143 -10.33 3.45 -0.58
CA LEU A 143 -10.26 2.76 0.71
C LEU A 143 -10.59 1.27 0.58
N ARG A 144 -11.61 0.96 -0.23
CA ARG A 144 -12.00 -0.42 -0.50
C ARG A 144 -10.87 -1.21 -1.17
N ASP A 145 -10.22 -0.63 -2.17
CA ASP A 145 -9.13 -1.28 -2.90
C ASP A 145 -7.90 -1.48 -2.00
N GLU A 146 -7.60 -0.52 -1.13
CA GLU A 146 -6.54 -0.66 -0.11
C GLU A 146 -6.85 -1.76 0.91
N ALA A 147 -8.08 -1.84 1.40
CA ALA A 147 -8.52 -2.90 2.29
C ALA A 147 -8.46 -4.28 1.59
N ALA A 148 -8.89 -4.35 0.34
CA ALA A 148 -8.85 -5.58 -0.47
C ALA A 148 -7.41 -6.05 -0.73
N ALA A 149 -6.45 -5.14 -0.90
CA ALA A 149 -5.02 -5.46 -1.00
C ALA A 149 -4.48 -6.12 0.27
N ILE A 150 -4.86 -5.61 1.44
CA ILE A 150 -4.48 -6.23 2.72
C ILE A 150 -5.10 -7.62 2.86
N LEU A 151 -6.40 -7.74 2.57
CA LEU A 151 -7.12 -9.02 2.62
C LEU A 151 -6.48 -10.06 1.70
N SER A 152 -6.21 -9.70 0.44
CA SER A 152 -5.58 -10.60 -0.55
C SER A 152 -4.19 -11.06 -0.10
N ARG A 153 -3.39 -10.16 0.48
CA ARG A 153 -2.06 -10.48 1.02
C ARG A 153 -2.11 -11.44 2.22
N LEU A 154 -3.07 -11.25 3.13
CA LEU A 154 -3.20 -12.06 4.34
C LEU A 154 -3.94 -13.39 4.08
N ARG A 155 -4.74 -13.47 3.02
CA ARG A 155 -5.57 -14.64 2.69
C ARG A 155 -4.83 -15.99 2.73
N PRO A 156 -3.60 -16.15 2.19
CA PRO A 156 -2.87 -17.41 2.23
C PRO A 156 -2.37 -17.80 3.62
N THR A 157 -2.21 -16.81 4.52
CA THR A 157 -1.74 -17.03 5.90
C THR A 157 -2.86 -17.49 6.83
N ILE A 158 -4.11 -17.31 6.42
CA ILE A 158 -5.29 -17.61 7.21
C ILE A 158 -5.90 -18.91 6.69
N GLY A 159 -5.71 -19.99 7.45
CA GLY A 159 -6.17 -21.32 7.06
C GLY A 159 -7.67 -21.37 6.74
N ASN A 160 -8.52 -20.80 7.61
CA ASN A 160 -9.96 -20.67 7.38
C ASN A 160 -10.46 -19.27 7.75
N PRO A 161 -10.87 -18.42 6.78
CA PRO A 161 -11.32 -17.06 7.05
C PRO A 161 -12.79 -17.01 7.49
N ALA A 162 -13.56 -18.09 7.36
CA ALA A 162 -15.01 -18.08 7.60
C ALA A 162 -15.39 -17.58 9.01
N PRO A 163 -14.71 -17.99 10.09
CA PRO A 163 -14.99 -17.48 11.43
C PRO A 163 -14.70 -15.97 11.55
N ILE A 164 -13.60 -15.51 10.96
CA ILE A 164 -13.18 -14.10 11.00
C ILE A 164 -14.17 -13.23 10.21
N ASN A 165 -14.59 -13.69 9.03
CA ASN A 165 -15.60 -13.03 8.22
C ASN A 165 -16.96 -12.97 8.93
N ALA A 166 -17.36 -14.04 9.62
CA ALA A 166 -18.61 -14.05 10.39
C ALA A 166 -18.56 -13.05 11.56
N GLN A 167 -17.41 -12.95 12.24
CA GLN A 167 -17.20 -11.98 13.30
C GLN A 167 -17.21 -10.54 12.78
N ALA A 168 -16.51 -10.25 11.68
CA ALA A 168 -16.51 -8.94 11.03
C ALA A 168 -17.94 -8.55 10.60
N GLN A 169 -18.69 -9.49 10.01
CA GLN A 169 -20.08 -9.27 9.62
C GLN A 169 -20.97 -8.93 10.84
N ALA A 170 -20.80 -9.63 11.96
CA ALA A 170 -21.56 -9.34 13.17
C ALA A 170 -21.29 -7.91 13.69
N ILE A 171 -20.04 -7.47 13.65
CA ILE A 171 -19.64 -6.10 14.02
C ILE A 171 -20.24 -5.07 13.04
N VAL A 172 -20.20 -5.33 11.73
CA VAL A 172 -20.85 -4.48 10.72
C VAL A 172 -22.34 -4.31 11.04
N GLN A 173 -23.06 -5.40 11.33
CA GLN A 173 -24.48 -5.34 11.66
C GLN A 173 -24.76 -4.53 12.94
N GLN A 174 -23.91 -4.65 13.96
CA GLN A 174 -24.02 -3.83 15.17
C GLN A 174 -23.82 -2.34 14.86
N LEU A 175 -22.86 -2.00 14.00
CA LEU A 175 -22.56 -0.61 13.63
C LEU A 175 -23.66 0.00 12.75
N LEU A 176 -24.28 -0.79 11.86
CA LEU A 176 -25.46 -0.39 11.08
C LEU A 176 -26.69 -0.19 11.98
N GLY A 177 -26.98 -1.16 12.87
CA GLY A 177 -28.09 -1.09 13.81
C GLY A 177 -27.97 0.07 14.81
N GLY A 178 -26.74 0.48 15.12
CA GLY A 178 -26.45 1.67 15.92
C GLY A 178 -26.53 3.00 15.16
N GLY A 179 -26.89 2.99 13.86
CA GLY A 179 -27.03 4.19 13.03
C GLY A 179 -25.73 4.90 12.70
N ARG A 180 -24.56 4.24 12.88
CA ARG A 180 -23.24 4.84 12.63
C ARG A 180 -22.84 4.84 11.16
N TYR A 181 -23.31 3.85 10.42
CA TYR A 181 -23.10 3.71 8.97
C TYR A 181 -24.46 3.61 8.29
N ALA A 182 -24.61 4.30 7.16
CA ALA A 182 -25.84 4.25 6.38
C ALA A 182 -25.97 2.93 5.62
N ASN A 183 -24.85 2.43 5.08
CA ASN A 183 -24.80 1.23 4.26
C ASN A 183 -23.49 0.48 4.50
N ALA A 184 -23.49 -0.82 4.23
CA ALA A 184 -22.29 -1.63 4.11
C ALA A 184 -22.36 -2.45 2.82
N ILE A 185 -21.19 -2.74 2.26
CA ILE A 185 -21.07 -3.65 1.13
C ILE A 185 -20.85 -5.09 1.62
N PRO A 186 -21.14 -6.10 0.77
CA PRO A 186 -20.84 -7.48 1.11
C PRO A 186 -19.36 -7.68 1.44
N ALA A 187 -19.08 -8.65 2.31
CA ALA A 187 -17.74 -9.13 2.58
C ALA A 187 -17.00 -9.48 1.29
N ALA A 188 -15.72 -9.10 1.18
CA ALA A 188 -14.87 -9.54 0.09
C ALA A 188 -14.75 -11.07 0.10
N GLY A 189 -15.21 -11.71 -0.97
CA GLY A 189 -15.06 -13.15 -1.19
C GLY A 189 -13.78 -13.48 -1.95
N ASP A 190 -13.49 -14.78 -2.11
CA ASP A 190 -12.29 -15.24 -2.82
C ASP A 190 -12.27 -14.76 -4.29
N ALA A 191 -13.44 -14.63 -4.94
CA ALA A 191 -13.53 -14.11 -6.31
C ALA A 191 -13.18 -12.61 -6.39
N GLU A 192 -13.56 -11.82 -5.39
CA GLU A 192 -13.25 -10.39 -5.28
C GLU A 192 -11.78 -10.19 -4.98
N LEU A 193 -11.23 -10.96 -4.03
CA LEU A 193 -9.82 -10.93 -3.68
C LEU A 193 -8.92 -11.42 -4.83
N ALA A 194 -9.39 -12.36 -5.65
CA ALA A 194 -8.67 -12.79 -6.85
C ALA A 194 -8.58 -11.70 -7.94
N LYS A 195 -9.45 -10.69 -7.92
CA LYS A 195 -9.38 -9.53 -8.83
C LYS A 195 -8.39 -8.48 -8.33
N VAL A 196 -7.99 -8.54 -7.06
CA VAL A 196 -7.05 -7.60 -6.47
C VAL A 196 -5.68 -7.84 -7.07
N LEU A 197 -5.17 -6.80 -7.72
CA LEU A 197 -3.84 -6.83 -8.30
C LEU A 197 -2.78 -6.86 -7.19
N PRO A 198 -1.75 -7.71 -7.31
CA PRO A 198 -0.71 -7.80 -6.29
C PRO A 198 0.05 -6.49 -6.16
N ASP A 199 0.41 -6.15 -4.93
CA ASP A 199 1.25 -4.99 -4.63
C ASP A 199 2.72 -5.31 -4.95
N LEU A 200 3.30 -4.52 -5.85
CA LEU A 200 4.64 -4.70 -6.39
C LEU A 200 5.66 -3.93 -5.56
N LYS A 201 5.70 -4.14 -4.25
CA LYS A 201 6.66 -3.46 -3.36
C LYS A 201 8.13 -3.76 -3.70
N TRP A 202 8.38 -4.86 -4.38
CA TRP A 202 9.70 -5.24 -4.87
C TRP A 202 10.17 -4.37 -6.05
N LEU A 203 9.25 -3.72 -6.77
CA LEU A 203 9.54 -2.82 -7.88
C LEU A 203 9.98 -1.46 -7.32
N ASP A 204 11.08 -1.43 -6.58
CA ASP A 204 11.55 -0.25 -5.86
C ASP A 204 12.84 0.32 -6.49
N PHE A 205 13.21 1.53 -6.09
CA PHE A 205 14.37 2.25 -6.58
C PHE A 205 15.30 2.64 -5.43
N LYS A 206 16.61 2.38 -5.59
CA LYS A 206 17.64 2.93 -4.69
C LYS A 206 17.72 4.45 -4.82
N ASN A 207 17.65 4.96 -6.05
CA ASN A 207 17.70 6.38 -6.34
C ASN A 207 16.88 6.73 -7.59
N PRO A 208 15.63 7.19 -7.43
CA PRO A 208 14.75 7.51 -8.56
C PRO A 208 15.24 8.70 -9.40
N LYS A 209 16.06 9.60 -8.82
CA LYS A 209 16.70 10.71 -9.57
C LYS A 209 17.81 10.25 -10.50
N ARG A 210 18.32 9.04 -10.30
CA ARG A 210 19.42 8.43 -11.05
C ARG A 210 18.98 7.17 -11.80
N CYS A 211 17.67 6.90 -11.88
CA CYS A 211 17.13 5.66 -12.44
C CYS A 211 17.71 4.38 -11.81
N THR A 212 18.29 4.46 -10.61
CA THR A 212 18.93 3.30 -9.98
C THR A 212 17.88 2.44 -9.30
N TRP A 213 17.71 1.23 -9.80
CA TRP A 213 16.75 0.25 -9.31
C TRP A 213 17.19 -0.39 -7.99
N SER A 214 16.25 -0.95 -7.25
CA SER A 214 16.56 -1.82 -6.11
C SER A 214 17.14 -3.15 -6.59
N ASP A 215 17.95 -3.82 -5.76
CA ASP A 215 18.52 -5.14 -6.09
C ASP A 215 17.41 -6.15 -6.46
N ALA A 216 16.25 -6.05 -5.79
CA ALA A 216 15.10 -6.90 -6.06
C ALA A 216 14.50 -6.65 -7.44
N ALA A 217 14.42 -5.40 -7.89
CA ALA A 217 13.94 -5.05 -9.23
C ALA A 217 14.98 -5.42 -10.30
N GLU A 218 16.26 -5.07 -10.09
CA GLU A 218 17.38 -5.40 -11.00
C GLU A 218 17.45 -6.91 -11.26
N ALA A 219 17.28 -7.74 -10.22
CA ALA A 219 17.28 -9.18 -10.37
C ALA A 219 16.16 -9.69 -11.30
N ILE A 220 15.00 -9.03 -11.35
CA ILE A 220 13.92 -9.40 -12.27
C ILE A 220 14.26 -9.04 -13.71
N PHE A 221 14.80 -7.85 -13.95
CA PHE A 221 15.25 -7.42 -15.27
C PHE A 221 16.39 -8.31 -15.80
N ALA A 222 17.42 -8.54 -15.00
CA ALA A 222 18.57 -9.36 -15.38
C ALA A 222 18.21 -10.82 -15.74
N ASN A 223 17.19 -11.38 -15.08
CA ASN A 223 16.72 -12.73 -15.35
C ASN A 223 15.64 -12.81 -16.44
N ALA A 224 15.16 -11.68 -16.96
CA ALA A 224 14.09 -11.63 -17.95
C ALA A 224 14.48 -12.22 -19.30
N THR A 225 15.78 -12.32 -19.58
CA THR A 225 16.30 -12.87 -20.83
C THR A 225 17.42 -13.87 -20.57
N GLY A 226 17.66 -14.76 -21.54
CA GLY A 226 18.84 -15.62 -21.58
C GLY A 226 19.60 -15.45 -22.89
N PHE A 227 20.73 -16.15 -23.02
CA PHE A 227 21.53 -16.17 -24.24
C PHE A 227 21.55 -17.58 -24.85
N ASP A 228 21.38 -17.67 -26.18
CA ASP A 228 21.57 -18.91 -26.91
C ASP A 228 23.05 -19.06 -27.30
N ASP A 229 23.79 -19.83 -26.49
CA ASP A 229 25.22 -20.12 -26.71
C ASP A 229 25.52 -20.80 -28.05
N ARG A 230 24.50 -21.35 -28.73
CA ARG A 230 24.66 -22.01 -30.04
C ARG A 230 24.58 -21.03 -31.21
N LYS A 231 24.18 -19.78 -30.96
CA LYS A 231 23.98 -18.75 -31.99
C LYS A 231 24.51 -17.41 -31.47
N ILE A 232 25.80 -17.14 -31.64
CA ILE A 232 26.47 -15.83 -31.41
C ILE A 232 25.75 -14.96 -30.36
N TYR A 233 25.59 -15.48 -29.14
CA TYR A 233 24.97 -14.78 -28.00
C TYR A 233 23.63 -14.09 -28.30
N ARG A 234 22.76 -14.73 -29.10
CA ARG A 234 21.44 -14.19 -29.39
C ARG A 234 20.55 -14.23 -28.14
N THR A 235 19.92 -13.11 -27.80
CA THR A 235 18.99 -13.03 -26.69
C THR A 235 17.73 -13.85 -26.98
N ILE A 236 17.39 -14.73 -26.04
CA ILE A 236 16.21 -15.59 -26.06
C ILE A 236 15.31 -15.33 -24.86
N PRO A 237 14.00 -15.61 -24.98
CA PRO A 237 13.09 -15.48 -23.86
C PRO A 237 13.53 -16.30 -22.64
N ALA A 238 13.41 -15.72 -21.45
CA ALA A 238 13.52 -16.46 -20.19
C ALA A 238 12.19 -16.44 -19.43
N THR A 239 12.04 -17.39 -18.50
CA THR A 239 10.86 -17.50 -17.65
C THR A 239 11.24 -17.11 -16.23
N VAL A 240 10.62 -16.04 -15.73
CA VAL A 240 10.96 -15.40 -14.45
C VAL A 240 9.81 -15.55 -13.46
N ARG A 241 10.16 -15.76 -12.20
CA ARG A 241 9.21 -15.70 -11.09
C ARG A 241 9.05 -14.26 -10.63
N ILE A 242 7.90 -13.66 -10.92
CA ILE A 242 7.57 -12.31 -10.43
C ILE A 242 6.99 -12.41 -9.01
N PRO A 243 7.55 -11.72 -7.99
CA PRO A 243 7.01 -11.74 -6.64
C PRO A 243 5.57 -11.21 -6.62
N GLY A 244 4.69 -11.94 -5.91
CA GLY A 244 3.26 -11.63 -5.86
C GLY A 244 2.43 -12.16 -7.06
N ILE A 245 3.06 -12.69 -8.11
CA ILE A 245 2.36 -13.27 -9.26
C ILE A 245 2.36 -14.79 -9.16
N ALA A 246 1.17 -15.40 -9.27
CA ALA A 246 0.98 -16.83 -9.04
C ALA A 246 1.69 -17.73 -10.06
N LYS A 247 1.80 -17.32 -11.32
CA LYS A 247 2.45 -18.07 -12.40
C LYS A 247 3.73 -17.37 -12.85
N PRO A 248 4.81 -18.10 -13.15
CA PRO A 248 5.98 -17.53 -13.81
C PRO A 248 5.60 -16.85 -15.13
N VAL A 249 6.33 -15.81 -15.50
CA VAL A 249 6.11 -15.01 -16.70
C VAL A 249 7.26 -15.25 -17.66
N THR A 250 6.95 -15.61 -18.90
CA THR A 250 7.95 -15.74 -19.97
C THR A 250 8.04 -14.41 -20.71
N SER A 251 9.25 -13.87 -20.84
CA SER A 251 9.47 -12.63 -21.58
C SER A 251 9.11 -12.77 -23.05
N ARG A 252 8.59 -11.72 -23.66
CA ARG A 252 8.42 -11.63 -25.11
C ARG A 252 9.49 -10.72 -25.69
N ILE A 253 10.26 -11.22 -26.64
CA ILE A 253 11.33 -10.48 -27.29
C ILE A 253 10.86 -9.98 -28.66
N THR A 254 11.13 -8.71 -28.95
CA THR A 254 10.94 -8.10 -30.27
C THR A 254 12.24 -7.48 -30.75
N ARG A 255 12.47 -7.53 -32.07
CA ARG A 255 13.57 -6.83 -32.73
C ARG A 255 12.92 -5.87 -33.73
N PRO A 256 12.99 -4.55 -33.50
CA PRO A 256 12.14 -3.59 -34.18
C PRO A 256 12.44 -3.47 -35.68
N GLU A 257 13.68 -3.75 -36.15
CA GLU A 257 14.03 -3.53 -37.56
C GLU A 257 15.04 -4.52 -38.15
N LYS A 258 15.04 -4.62 -39.50
CA LYS A 258 16.11 -5.29 -40.27
C LYS A 258 17.39 -4.45 -40.34
N LEU A 259 17.29 -3.13 -40.19
CA LEU A 259 18.39 -2.18 -40.33
C LEU A 259 19.22 -2.06 -39.05
N GLU A 260 18.60 -2.27 -37.89
CA GLU A 260 19.27 -2.32 -36.58
C GLU A 260 18.96 -3.66 -35.89
N PRO A 261 19.41 -4.80 -36.46
CA PRO A 261 19.03 -6.14 -35.98
C PRO A 261 19.55 -6.45 -34.58
N HIS A 262 20.46 -5.62 -34.08
CA HIS A 262 21.06 -5.73 -32.76
C HIS A 262 20.22 -5.06 -31.66
N ILE A 263 19.25 -4.20 -31.99
CA ILE A 263 18.33 -3.68 -30.97
C ILE A 263 17.35 -4.79 -30.58
N VAL A 264 17.28 -5.02 -29.28
CA VAL A 264 16.37 -5.95 -28.66
C VAL A 264 15.53 -5.20 -27.64
N THR A 265 14.22 -5.37 -27.75
CA THR A 265 13.30 -4.98 -26.68
C THR A 265 12.65 -6.23 -26.13
N TYR A 266 12.64 -6.41 -24.81
CA TYR A 266 11.79 -7.40 -24.18
C TYR A 266 10.65 -6.78 -23.38
N TYR A 267 9.63 -7.61 -23.17
CA TYR A 267 8.45 -7.29 -22.40
C TYR A 267 8.19 -8.44 -21.44
N LEU A 268 8.00 -8.11 -20.15
CA LEU A 268 7.43 -9.02 -19.16
C LEU A 268 5.98 -8.60 -18.93
N ASP A 269 5.02 -9.41 -19.37
CA ASP A 269 3.59 -9.11 -19.32
C ASP A 269 2.97 -9.65 -18.02
N PHE A 270 2.62 -8.75 -17.09
CA PHE A 270 1.93 -9.08 -15.83
C PHE A 270 1.18 -7.88 -15.27
N LYS A 271 0.19 -8.10 -14.40
CA LYS A 271 -0.56 -7.01 -13.77
C LYS A 271 -0.27 -6.90 -12.28
N GLY A 272 -0.08 -5.69 -11.80
CA GLY A 272 0.11 -5.39 -10.38
C GLY A 272 -0.17 -3.92 -10.05
N ARG A 273 -0.10 -3.57 -8.77
CA ARG A 273 -0.21 -2.19 -8.29
C ARG A 273 1.13 -1.72 -7.76
N TRP A 274 1.48 -0.48 -8.05
CA TRP A 274 2.70 0.13 -7.57
C TRP A 274 2.51 1.63 -7.39
N ASN A 275 2.72 2.15 -6.18
CA ASN A 275 2.60 3.58 -5.86
C ASN A 275 1.29 4.24 -6.36
N GLY A 276 0.18 3.51 -6.32
CA GLY A 276 -1.13 3.99 -6.79
C GLY A 276 -1.35 3.91 -8.31
N LEU A 277 -0.40 3.35 -9.07
CA LEU A 277 -0.51 3.07 -10.50
C LEU A 277 -0.72 1.58 -10.77
N THR A 278 -1.31 1.28 -11.92
CA THR A 278 -1.55 -0.08 -12.42
C THR A 278 -0.43 -0.43 -13.38
N VAL A 279 0.44 -1.34 -12.97
CA VAL A 279 1.52 -1.87 -13.80
C VAL A 279 0.95 -2.96 -14.70
N LEU A 280 1.22 -2.84 -15.99
CA LEU A 280 0.89 -3.82 -17.05
C LEU A 280 2.10 -4.67 -17.46
N GLY A 281 3.28 -4.32 -16.95
CA GLY A 281 4.47 -5.12 -17.08
C GLY A 281 5.74 -4.29 -17.00
N LEU A 282 6.85 -4.96 -17.26
CA LEU A 282 8.16 -4.34 -17.41
C LEU A 282 8.59 -4.39 -18.88
N THR A 283 9.51 -3.52 -19.22
CA THR A 283 10.17 -3.50 -20.53
C THR A 283 11.59 -3.03 -20.38
N ASP A 284 12.42 -3.41 -21.34
CA ASP A 284 13.81 -3.01 -21.41
C ASP A 284 14.20 -3.10 -22.89
N THR A 285 15.03 -2.17 -23.33
CA THR A 285 15.57 -2.10 -24.69
C THR A 285 17.07 -1.97 -24.59
N PHE A 286 17.80 -2.80 -25.33
CA PHE A 286 19.27 -2.82 -25.33
C PHE A 286 19.82 -3.31 -26.68
N PHE A 287 21.12 -3.09 -26.90
CA PHE A 287 21.83 -3.65 -28.04
C PHE A 287 22.49 -5.02 -27.69
N GLU A 288 22.21 -6.07 -28.46
CA GLU A 288 22.78 -7.42 -28.26
C GLU A 288 24.32 -7.46 -28.38
N VAL A 289 24.92 -6.50 -29.08
CA VAL A 289 26.37 -6.47 -29.41
C VAL A 289 27.12 -5.29 -28.77
N SER A 290 26.46 -4.49 -27.93
CA SER A 290 27.08 -3.34 -27.25
C SER A 290 26.34 -3.02 -25.96
N HIS A 291 27.01 -2.34 -25.03
CA HIS A 291 26.38 -1.79 -23.82
C HIS A 291 25.54 -0.52 -24.09
N GLY A 292 25.29 -0.16 -25.36
CA GLY A 292 24.57 1.05 -25.76
C GLY A 292 23.05 0.91 -25.74
N VAL A 293 22.36 2.03 -25.49
CA VAL A 293 20.91 2.25 -25.28
C VAL A 293 20.29 1.20 -24.38
N ASP A 294 20.51 1.31 -23.06
CA ASP A 294 19.68 0.62 -22.06
C ASP A 294 18.43 1.48 -21.80
N GLY A 295 17.27 0.85 -21.76
CA GLY A 295 16.00 1.54 -21.59
C GLY A 295 15.14 0.75 -20.64
N THR A 296 15.59 0.57 -19.40
CA THR A 296 14.85 -0.17 -18.39
C THR A 296 13.59 0.59 -17.95
N GLY A 297 12.44 -0.08 -17.92
CA GLY A 297 11.16 0.62 -17.85
C GLY A 297 9.95 -0.16 -17.33
N ILE A 298 8.89 0.60 -17.06
CA ILE A 298 7.60 0.14 -16.54
C ILE A 298 6.50 0.53 -17.53
N ARG A 299 5.54 -0.37 -17.72
CA ARG A 299 4.33 -0.11 -18.52
C ARG A 299 3.13 0.05 -17.60
N PHE A 300 2.35 1.11 -17.80
CA PHE A 300 1.23 1.50 -16.97
C PHE A 300 -0.10 1.54 -17.75
N ALA A 301 -1.21 1.29 -17.06
CA ALA A 301 -2.53 1.42 -17.66
C ALA A 301 -2.96 2.89 -17.78
N GLU A 302 -2.60 3.70 -16.78
CA GLU A 302 -2.99 5.10 -16.64
C GLU A 302 -2.39 6.00 -17.75
N PRO A 303 -3.04 7.13 -18.11
CA PRO A 303 -2.52 8.06 -19.11
C PRO A 303 -1.24 8.77 -18.66
N VAL A 304 -0.51 9.34 -19.64
CA VAL A 304 0.80 9.99 -19.47
C VAL A 304 0.81 11.03 -18.35
N ASP A 305 -0.20 11.89 -18.26
CA ASP A 305 -0.25 12.95 -17.26
C ASP A 305 -0.37 12.40 -15.82
N VAL A 306 -1.13 11.33 -15.63
CA VAL A 306 -1.29 10.66 -14.33
C VAL A 306 0.02 9.99 -13.92
N VAL A 307 0.66 9.26 -14.84
CA VAL A 307 1.94 8.58 -14.61
C VAL A 307 3.04 9.60 -14.34
N ALA A 308 3.17 10.65 -15.16
CA ALA A 308 4.20 11.68 -15.01
C ALA A 308 4.10 12.39 -13.65
N ARG A 309 2.89 12.77 -13.23
CA ARG A 309 2.67 13.38 -11.90
C ARG A 309 3.12 12.45 -10.78
N ARG A 310 2.78 11.17 -10.86
CA ARG A 310 3.15 10.20 -9.82
C ARG A 310 4.64 9.95 -9.79
N LEU A 311 5.29 9.74 -10.94
CA LEU A 311 6.74 9.56 -11.03
C LEU A 311 7.48 10.80 -10.50
N ALA A 312 7.03 12.01 -10.85
CA ALA A 312 7.62 13.24 -10.30
C ALA A 312 7.51 13.33 -8.77
N GLN A 313 6.38 12.90 -8.18
CA GLN A 313 6.21 12.83 -6.72
C GLN A 313 7.15 11.82 -6.04
N LEU A 314 7.50 10.74 -6.75
CA LEU A 314 8.47 9.74 -6.30
C LEU A 314 9.93 10.21 -6.51
N GLY A 315 10.14 11.35 -7.17
CA GLY A 315 11.46 11.95 -7.37
C GLY A 315 12.11 11.66 -8.73
N PHE A 316 11.39 11.07 -9.68
CA PHE A 316 11.90 10.87 -11.04
C PHE A 316 11.98 12.17 -11.83
N VAL A 317 12.97 12.22 -12.72
CA VAL A 317 13.20 13.34 -13.64
C VAL A 317 12.35 13.16 -14.90
N VAL A 318 11.05 13.41 -14.83
CA VAL A 318 10.12 13.19 -15.96
C VAL A 318 9.55 14.47 -16.56
N ASN A 319 9.22 14.45 -17.86
CA ASN A 319 8.45 15.52 -18.49
C ASN A 319 6.96 15.40 -18.08
N PRO A 320 6.35 16.42 -17.43
CA PRO A 320 4.94 16.37 -17.02
C PRO A 320 3.94 16.11 -18.16
N LYS A 321 4.33 16.41 -19.40
CA LYS A 321 3.50 16.22 -20.60
C LYS A 321 3.84 14.96 -21.41
N GLY A 322 4.79 14.14 -20.95
CA GLY A 322 5.36 13.04 -21.71
C GLY A 322 6.48 13.47 -22.67
N GLY A 323 7.04 12.49 -23.37
CA GLY A 323 8.24 12.61 -24.18
C GLY A 323 9.52 12.43 -23.37
N ALA A 324 10.65 12.69 -24.02
CA ALA A 324 11.97 12.62 -23.42
C ALA A 324 12.20 13.75 -22.40
N ARG A 325 13.01 13.45 -21.38
CA ARG A 325 13.59 14.43 -20.48
C ARG A 325 14.95 13.97 -20.02
N ASP A 326 15.93 14.83 -20.24
CA ASP A 326 17.29 14.62 -19.76
C ASP A 326 17.57 15.52 -18.53
N GLN A 327 18.33 14.98 -17.59
CA GLN A 327 19.03 15.75 -16.56
C GLN A 327 20.52 15.44 -16.69
N ILE A 328 21.30 16.49 -16.93
CA ILE A 328 22.75 16.41 -17.03
C ILE A 328 23.31 16.87 -15.68
N ASP A 329 23.89 15.95 -14.92
CA ASP A 329 24.51 16.23 -13.63
C ASP A 329 25.96 16.72 -13.80
N LYS A 330 26.70 16.13 -14.75
CA LYS A 330 28.03 16.61 -15.16
C LYS A 330 28.24 16.45 -16.66
N ARG A 331 29.06 17.34 -17.20
CA ARG A 331 29.64 17.20 -18.53
C ARG A 331 31.14 17.34 -18.43
N ASP A 332 31.88 16.37 -18.96
CA ASP A 332 33.34 16.49 -19.00
C ASP A 332 33.83 17.31 -20.20
N ARG A 333 35.15 17.53 -20.27
CA ARG A 333 35.79 18.32 -21.34
C ARG A 333 35.72 17.68 -22.73
N TYR A 334 35.40 16.39 -22.81
CA TYR A 334 35.25 15.64 -24.05
C TYR A 334 33.80 15.57 -24.52
N GLY A 335 32.88 16.12 -23.72
CA GLY A 335 31.46 16.15 -24.02
C GLY A 335 30.68 14.98 -23.41
N ASN A 336 31.34 14.09 -22.66
CA ASN A 336 30.71 12.96 -21.98
C ASN A 336 29.71 13.47 -20.95
N ILE A 337 28.55 12.82 -20.89
CA ILE A 337 27.43 13.21 -20.03
C ILE A 337 27.30 12.17 -18.91
N ASP A 338 27.27 12.66 -17.68
CA ASP A 338 26.83 11.93 -16.50
C ASP A 338 25.48 12.50 -16.10
N GLY A 339 24.44 11.68 -16.14
CA GLY A 339 23.08 12.13 -15.92
C GLY A 339 22.04 11.04 -16.08
N VAL A 340 20.83 11.46 -16.39
CA VAL A 340 19.67 10.58 -16.59
C VAL A 340 18.91 11.00 -17.82
N SER A 341 18.48 10.03 -18.60
CA SER A 341 17.44 10.21 -19.60
C SER A 341 16.19 9.43 -19.20
N THR A 342 15.04 10.09 -19.27
CA THR A 342 13.75 9.42 -19.13
C THR A 342 12.90 9.65 -20.36
N TYR A 343 12.03 8.69 -20.65
CA TYR A 343 11.07 8.80 -21.72
C TYR A 343 9.71 8.31 -21.26
N LEU A 344 8.65 9.06 -21.58
CA LEU A 344 7.29 8.71 -21.19
C LEU A 344 6.32 8.88 -22.36
N GLU A 345 5.76 7.79 -22.89
CA GLU A 345 4.88 7.84 -24.07
C GLU A 345 3.67 6.92 -23.94
N ARG A 346 2.55 7.33 -24.55
CA ARG A 346 1.39 6.45 -24.74
C ARG A 346 1.58 5.59 -25.99
N GLN A 347 1.72 4.28 -25.80
CA GLN A 347 1.86 3.31 -26.88
C GLN A 347 0.76 2.25 -26.78
N LYS A 348 -0.03 2.08 -27.84
CA LYS A 348 -1.06 1.02 -27.97
C LYS A 348 -2.01 0.88 -26.77
N GLY A 349 -2.34 1.99 -26.11
CA GLY A 349 -3.24 2.00 -24.95
C GLY A 349 -2.56 1.76 -23.59
N GLU A 350 -1.23 1.75 -23.55
CA GLU A 350 -0.41 1.68 -22.33
C GLU A 350 0.50 2.92 -22.28
N THR A 351 0.89 3.36 -21.09
CA THR A 351 1.92 4.39 -20.92
C THR A 351 3.24 3.71 -20.58
N VAL A 352 4.24 3.86 -21.44
CA VAL A 352 5.58 3.31 -21.27
C VAL A 352 6.47 4.37 -20.64
N PHE A 353 7.09 4.04 -19.51
CA PHE A 353 8.13 4.83 -18.88
C PHE A 353 9.46 4.09 -19.02
N LEU A 354 10.45 4.73 -19.64
CA LEU A 354 11.83 4.26 -19.69
C LEU A 354 12.69 5.22 -18.86
N CYS A 355 13.67 4.67 -18.15
CA CYS A 355 14.56 5.41 -17.27
C CYS A 355 15.96 4.81 -17.42
N ASP A 356 16.91 5.62 -17.86
CA ASP A 356 18.29 5.20 -18.03
C ASP A 356 19.26 6.16 -17.34
N GLU A 357 20.27 5.59 -16.70
CA GLU A 357 21.39 6.34 -16.16
C GLU A 357 22.43 6.48 -17.26
N VAL A 358 22.49 7.67 -17.85
CA VAL A 358 23.42 7.94 -18.95
C VAL A 358 24.78 8.25 -18.34
N TYR A 359 25.69 7.29 -18.47
CA TYR A 359 27.12 7.49 -18.30
C TYR A 359 27.80 7.35 -19.66
N ASP A 360 27.75 8.41 -20.45
CA ASP A 360 28.36 8.43 -21.78
C ASP A 360 29.87 8.70 -21.62
N ALA A 361 30.57 7.93 -20.78
CA ALA A 361 32.00 7.78 -20.98
C ALA A 361 32.11 6.83 -22.17
N SER A 362 32.53 7.36 -23.32
CA SER A 362 33.18 6.54 -24.33
C SER A 362 34.13 5.60 -23.59
N TYR A 363 33.78 4.32 -23.47
CA TYR A 363 34.75 3.29 -23.16
C TYR A 363 35.79 3.46 -24.26
N GLY A 364 36.91 4.07 -23.90
CA GLY A 364 38.03 4.19 -24.80
C GLY A 364 38.32 2.78 -25.29
N GLU A 365 38.27 2.59 -26.61
CA GLU A 365 38.97 1.47 -27.21
C GLU A 365 40.40 1.49 -26.64
N PRO A 366 40.95 0.33 -26.24
CA PRO A 366 42.30 0.25 -25.69
C PRO A 366 43.39 0.81 -26.61
#